data_AF-A0A844BR51-F1
#
_entry.id   AF-A0A844BR51-F1
#
_cell.length_a   1.000
_cell.length_b   1.000
_cell.length_c   1.000
_cell.angle_alpha   90.00
_cell.angle_beta   90.00
_cell.angle_gamma   90.00
#
_symmetry.space_group_name_H-M   'P 1'
#
loop_
_entity.id
_entity.type
_entity.pdbx_description
1 polymer ?
#
loop_
_entity_poly.entity_id
_entity_poly.type
_entity_poly.pdbx_seq_one_letter_code
_entity_poly.pdbx_strand_id
1 'polypeptide(L)'
;MGKTEPPSAEGMAACYEEQSQSKDYQNLSFEERFKLLVDFEYARCQSNKLERLIKQSEFKEPSACIEDIEYHPDRHLDKELMTRLSTGQYILNHHNIILMGASGNGKTWLSNALGVQACRQFYNVKYIRLPELIDELKAAKYEADGSYRKLVTKYRKIRVLILDEWLLSSLSPEDSLHVFKIIEARLKNTSTIFCAFMH
;
A
#
# COMPACT_ATOMS: atom_id res chain seq x y z
N MET A 1 20.93 -8.89 10.01
CA MET A 1 21.56 -8.05 8.97
C MET A 1 21.18 -8.61 7.61
N GLY A 2 20.21 -8.00 6.92
CA GLY A 2 19.92 -8.38 5.54
C GLY A 2 21.05 -7.85 4.67
N LYS A 3 21.78 -8.73 3.98
CA LYS A 3 22.74 -8.32 2.96
C LYS A 3 21.94 -7.56 1.90
N THR A 4 22.11 -6.26 1.80
CA THR A 4 21.68 -5.52 0.62
C THR A 4 22.62 -5.97 -0.50
N GLU A 5 22.15 -6.86 -1.36
CA GLU A 5 22.79 -7.07 -2.66
C GLU A 5 22.94 -5.70 -3.34
N PRO A 6 24.08 -5.43 -4.00
CA PRO A 6 24.23 -4.20 -4.76
C PRO A 6 23.06 -4.09 -5.76
N PRO A 7 22.54 -2.88 -6.01
CA PRO A 7 21.52 -2.69 -7.04
C PRO A 7 22.02 -3.34 -8.33
N SER A 8 21.19 -4.22 -8.91
CA SER A 8 21.58 -4.92 -10.13
C SER A 8 21.69 -3.88 -11.25
N ALA A 9 22.80 -3.86 -11.99
CA ALA A 9 23.02 -2.91 -13.09
C ALA A 9 22.41 -3.42 -14.41
N GLU A 10 21.37 -4.26 -14.32
CA GLU A 10 20.75 -4.92 -15.46
C GLU A 10 20.09 -3.93 -16.42
N GLY A 11 19.47 -2.87 -15.90
CA GLY A 11 18.88 -1.82 -16.72
C GLY A 11 19.95 -0.99 -17.41
N MET A 12 21.04 -0.64 -16.70
CA MET A 12 22.19 0.02 -17.33
C MET A 12 22.79 -0.84 -18.45
N ALA A 13 22.97 -2.14 -18.22
CA ALA A 13 23.51 -3.05 -19.23
C ALA A 13 22.61 -3.13 -20.48
N ALA A 14 21.30 -3.29 -20.30
CA ALA A 14 20.35 -3.34 -21.40
C ALA A 14 20.31 -2.02 -22.20
N CYS A 15 20.31 -0.87 -21.52
CA CYS A 15 20.35 0.44 -22.19
C CYS A 15 21.68 0.65 -22.91
N TYR A 16 22.81 0.17 -22.37
CA TYR A 16 24.11 0.26 -23.05
C TYR A 16 24.17 -0.59 -24.32
N GLU A 17 23.58 -1.80 -24.30
CA GLU A 17 23.45 -2.65 -25.48
C GLU A 17 22.62 -1.96 -26.58
N GLU A 18 21.49 -1.36 -26.21
CA GLU A 18 20.64 -0.59 -27.13
C GLU A 18 21.38 0.61 -27.73
N GLN A 19 22.08 1.40 -26.89
CA GLN A 19 22.88 2.54 -27.34
C GLN A 19 23.99 2.13 -28.31
N SER A 20 24.54 0.92 -28.15
CA SER A 20 25.61 0.40 -29.02
C SER A 20 25.10 -0.01 -30.40
N GLN A 21 23.79 -0.26 -30.54
CA GLN A 21 23.16 -0.73 -31.78
C GLN A 21 22.42 0.37 -32.54
N SER A 22 21.95 1.43 -31.86
CA SER A 22 21.23 2.53 -32.49
C SER A 22 22.14 3.70 -32.88
N LYS A 23 21.93 4.21 -34.10
CA LYS A 23 22.66 5.39 -34.62
C LYS A 23 22.23 6.69 -33.94
N ASP A 24 21.04 6.73 -33.35
CA ASP A 24 20.48 7.94 -32.73
C ASP A 24 21.31 8.40 -31.52
N TYR A 25 21.98 7.46 -30.84
CA TYR A 25 22.84 7.75 -29.70
C TYR A 25 24.28 8.16 -30.09
N GLN A 26 24.65 8.09 -31.37
CA GLN A 26 26.02 8.43 -31.82
C GLN A 26 26.31 9.94 -31.78
N ASN A 27 25.25 10.77 -31.84
CA ASN A 27 25.36 12.22 -31.77
C ASN A 27 25.35 12.76 -30.33
N LEU A 28 25.12 11.90 -29.34
CA LEU A 28 25.11 12.28 -27.93
C LEU A 28 26.52 12.23 -27.33
N SER A 29 26.80 13.15 -26.42
CA SER A 29 28.03 13.12 -25.62
C SER A 29 28.07 11.89 -24.71
N PHE A 30 29.25 11.57 -24.19
CA PHE A 30 29.39 10.53 -23.18
C PHE A 30 28.51 10.81 -21.95
N GLU A 31 28.45 12.06 -21.50
CA GLU A 31 27.66 12.49 -20.35
C GLU A 31 26.16 12.30 -20.59
N GLU A 32 25.66 12.62 -21.78
CA GLU A 32 24.26 12.42 -22.16
C GLU A 32 23.91 10.93 -22.19
N ARG A 33 24.77 10.12 -22.81
CA ARG A 33 24.61 8.67 -22.85
C ARG A 33 24.64 8.04 -21.47
N PHE A 34 25.60 8.44 -20.63
CA PHE A 34 25.73 7.96 -19.26
C PHE A 34 24.52 8.34 -18.42
N LYS A 35 24.01 9.57 -18.57
CA LYS A 35 22.79 10.02 -17.92
C LYS A 35 21.60 9.13 -18.29
N LEU A 36 21.43 8.79 -19.56
CA LEU A 36 20.35 7.87 -20.00
C LEU A 36 20.45 6.50 -19.34
N LEU A 37 21.66 5.93 -19.21
CA LEU A 37 21.86 4.65 -18.50
C LEU A 37 21.40 4.73 -17.04
N VAL A 38 21.81 5.80 -16.35
CA VAL A 38 21.47 6.02 -14.93
C VAL A 38 19.98 6.27 -14.75
N ASP A 39 19.38 7.11 -15.59
CA ASP A 39 17.96 7.42 -15.54
C ASP A 39 17.11 6.16 -15.81
N PHE A 40 17.53 5.30 -16.75
CA PHE A 40 16.86 4.04 -17.05
C PHE A 40 16.92 3.05 -15.89
N GLU A 41 18.10 2.85 -15.28
CA GLU A 41 18.24 1.99 -14.11
C GLU A 41 17.45 2.50 -12.92
N TYR A 42 17.50 3.82 -12.69
CA TYR A 42 16.72 4.44 -11.63
C TYR A 42 15.22 4.20 -11.82
N ALA A 43 14.69 4.43 -13.02
CA ALA A 43 13.29 4.19 -13.35
C ALA A 43 12.89 2.72 -13.17
N ARG A 44 13.71 1.78 -13.66
CA ARG A 44 13.53 0.33 -13.46
C ARG A 44 13.46 -0.04 -11.98
N CYS A 45 14.42 0.44 -11.18
CA CYS A 45 14.45 0.21 -9.75
C CYS A 45 13.19 0.74 -9.02
N GLN A 46 12.72 1.94 -9.39
CA GLN A 46 11.48 2.49 -8.83
C GLN A 46 10.26 1.65 -9.23
N SER A 47 10.16 1.21 -10.50
CA SER A 47 9.07 0.35 -10.97
C SER A 47 9.04 -0.99 -10.22
N ASN A 48 10.19 -1.66 -10.14
CA ASN A 48 10.32 -2.93 -9.41
C ASN A 48 9.94 -2.80 -7.93
N LYS A 49 10.33 -1.68 -7.31
CA LYS A 49 9.95 -1.38 -5.92
C LYS A 49 8.44 -1.18 -5.78
N LEU A 50 7.82 -0.42 -6.69
CA LEU A 50 6.37 -0.20 -6.70
C LEU A 50 5.61 -1.52 -6.89
N GLU A 51 5.96 -2.30 -7.89
CA GLU A 51 5.36 -3.61 -8.18
C GLU A 51 5.47 -4.55 -6.97
N ARG A 52 6.63 -4.59 -6.31
CA ARG A 52 6.82 -5.37 -5.10
C ARG A 52 5.91 -4.89 -3.96
N LEU A 53 5.76 -3.59 -3.77
CA LEU A 53 4.89 -3.03 -2.72
C LEU A 53 3.41 -3.35 -2.99
N ILE A 54 2.95 -3.21 -4.24
CA ILE A 54 1.58 -3.56 -4.66
C ILE A 54 1.34 -5.07 -4.50
N LYS A 55 2.30 -5.91 -4.85
CA LYS A 55 2.16 -7.37 -4.67
C LYS A 55 2.10 -7.75 -3.19
N GLN A 56 2.93 -7.14 -2.35
CA GLN A 56 2.99 -7.40 -0.91
C GLN A 56 1.78 -6.88 -0.13
N SER A 57 1.03 -5.91 -0.68
CA SER A 57 -0.14 -5.37 -0.01
C SER A 57 -1.36 -6.28 -0.11
N GLU A 58 -1.38 -7.21 -1.06
CA GLU A 58 -2.47 -8.16 -1.29
C GLU A 58 -3.82 -7.46 -1.52
N PHE A 59 -3.83 -6.35 -2.25
CA PHE A 59 -5.06 -5.65 -2.61
C PHE A 59 -6.04 -6.58 -3.32
N LYS A 60 -7.33 -6.46 -2.98
CA LYS A 60 -8.42 -7.07 -3.75
C LYS A 60 -8.52 -6.52 -5.18
N GLU A 61 -8.25 -5.23 -5.34
CA GLU A 61 -8.31 -4.48 -6.60
C GLU A 61 -6.97 -3.77 -6.83
N PRO A 62 -5.91 -4.46 -7.28
CA PRO A 62 -4.57 -3.89 -7.41
C PRO A 62 -4.44 -2.85 -8.54
N SER A 63 -5.40 -2.83 -9.48
CA SER A 63 -5.50 -1.84 -10.54
C SER A 63 -6.23 -0.56 -10.13
N ALA A 64 -6.80 -0.50 -8.91
CA ALA A 64 -7.53 0.68 -8.45
C ALA A 64 -6.61 1.91 -8.37
N CYS A 65 -7.12 3.05 -8.82
CA CYS A 65 -6.33 4.23 -9.14
C CYS A 65 -7.11 5.49 -8.71
N ILE A 66 -6.47 6.45 -8.05
CA ILE A 66 -7.19 7.66 -7.60
C ILE A 66 -7.68 8.50 -8.79
N GLU A 67 -6.93 8.46 -9.89
CA GLU A 67 -7.23 9.15 -11.13
C GLU A 67 -8.53 8.64 -11.79
N ASP A 68 -8.91 7.39 -11.52
CA ASP A 68 -10.11 6.74 -12.07
C ASP A 68 -11.35 6.91 -11.16
N ILE A 69 -11.28 7.76 -10.12
CA ILE A 69 -12.43 8.02 -9.26
C ILE A 69 -13.50 8.79 -10.03
N GLU A 70 -14.67 8.17 -10.17
CA GLU A 70 -15.88 8.84 -10.67
C GLU A 70 -16.64 9.56 -9.55
N TYR A 71 -16.74 10.89 -9.65
CA TYR A 71 -17.43 11.78 -8.71
C TYR A 71 -18.87 12.06 -9.15
N HIS A 72 -19.72 11.03 -9.12
CA HIS A 72 -21.15 11.21 -9.39
C HIS A 72 -21.84 11.92 -8.21
N PRO A 73 -22.84 12.79 -8.45
CA PRO A 73 -23.51 13.58 -7.39
C PRO A 73 -24.16 12.75 -6.27
N ASP A 74 -24.61 11.54 -6.59
CA ASP A 74 -25.26 10.57 -5.70
C ASP A 74 -24.29 9.82 -4.78
N ARG A 75 -22.99 9.83 -5.07
CA ARG A 75 -21.96 9.17 -4.23
C ARG A 75 -21.58 9.97 -3.00
N HIS A 76 -21.93 11.26 -2.97
CA HIS A 76 -21.56 12.20 -1.90
C HIS A 76 -20.05 12.17 -1.56
N LEU A 77 -19.20 11.93 -2.55
CA LEU A 77 -17.75 11.84 -2.38
C LEU A 77 -17.11 13.23 -2.60
N ASP A 78 -16.47 13.75 -1.56
CA ASP A 78 -15.78 15.04 -1.61
C ASP A 78 -14.47 14.92 -2.41
N LYS A 79 -14.45 15.54 -3.59
CA LYS A 79 -13.28 15.57 -4.48
C LYS A 79 -12.08 16.27 -3.86
N GLU A 80 -12.29 17.38 -3.14
CA GLU A 80 -11.19 18.11 -2.49
C GLU A 80 -10.55 17.28 -1.38
N LEU A 81 -11.37 16.57 -0.61
CA LEU A 81 -10.89 15.61 0.38
C LEU A 81 -10.08 14.50 -0.29
N MET A 82 -10.59 13.88 -1.36
CA MET A 82 -9.86 12.81 -2.06
C MET A 82 -8.54 13.28 -2.65
N THR A 83 -8.50 14.48 -3.23
CA THR A 83 -7.25 15.11 -3.69
C THR A 83 -6.29 15.38 -2.53
N ARG A 84 -6.78 15.86 -1.39
CA ARG A 84 -5.93 16.04 -0.20
C ARG A 84 -5.39 14.71 0.32
N LEU A 85 -6.21 13.66 0.36
CA LEU A 85 -5.78 12.32 0.79
C LEU A 85 -4.73 11.73 -0.16
N SER A 86 -4.83 11.98 -1.48
CA SER A 86 -3.89 11.49 -2.48
C SER A 86 -2.47 12.04 -2.32
N THR A 87 -2.29 13.15 -1.61
CA THR A 87 -0.96 13.71 -1.24
C THR A 87 -0.19 12.85 -0.24
N GLY A 88 -0.87 11.94 0.47
CA GLY A 88 -0.25 11.14 1.53
C GLY A 88 -0.05 11.86 2.86
N GLN A 89 -0.51 13.11 3.01
CA GLN A 89 -0.35 13.86 4.27
C GLN A 89 -0.98 13.15 5.48
N TYR A 90 -2.06 12.39 5.27
CA TYR A 90 -2.68 11.59 6.32
C TYR A 90 -1.75 10.49 6.86
N ILE A 91 -0.83 9.97 6.05
CA ILE A 91 0.16 8.94 6.42
C ILE A 91 1.24 9.55 7.31
N LEU A 92 1.71 10.74 6.93
CA LEU A 92 2.70 11.52 7.68
C LEU A 92 2.14 11.95 9.04
N ASN A 93 0.88 12.39 9.08
CA ASN A 93 0.22 12.85 10.30
C ASN A 93 -0.37 11.71 11.15
N HIS A 94 -0.21 10.45 10.73
CA HIS A 94 -0.79 9.28 11.40
C HIS A 94 -2.32 9.37 11.58
N HIS A 95 -3.00 10.01 10.63
CA HIS A 95 -4.44 10.12 10.60
C HIS A 95 -5.06 8.86 9.99
N ASN A 96 -6.10 8.36 10.63
CA ASN A 96 -6.91 7.26 10.11
C ASN A 96 -8.00 7.80 9.19
N ILE A 97 -8.43 6.97 8.24
CA ILE A 97 -9.52 7.27 7.30
C ILE A 97 -10.64 6.28 7.57
N ILE A 98 -11.88 6.75 7.57
CA ILE A 98 -13.06 5.88 7.64
C ILE A 98 -13.88 6.13 6.37
N LEU A 99 -14.00 5.09 5.54
CA LEU A 99 -14.89 5.06 4.39
C LEU A 99 -16.20 4.42 4.83
N MET A 100 -17.28 5.20 4.85
CA MET A 100 -18.61 4.74 5.25
C MET A 100 -19.59 4.82 4.08
N GLY A 101 -20.45 3.82 3.96
CA GLY A 101 -21.51 3.80 2.95
C GLY A 101 -22.16 2.41 2.83
N ALA A 102 -23.22 2.31 2.03
CA ALA A 102 -23.88 1.04 1.76
C ALA A 102 -22.97 0.01 1.05
N SER A 103 -23.38 -1.25 1.02
CA SER A 103 -22.70 -2.27 0.20
C SER A 103 -22.70 -1.88 -1.27
N GLY A 104 -21.64 -2.21 -2.01
CA GLY A 104 -21.56 -1.93 -3.45
C GLY A 104 -21.15 -0.51 -3.84
N ASN A 105 -21.01 0.45 -2.92
CA ASN A 105 -20.64 1.84 -3.26
C ASN A 105 -19.14 2.08 -3.54
N GLY A 106 -18.37 1.00 -3.74
CA GLY A 106 -16.96 1.06 -4.09
C GLY A 106 -16.00 1.36 -2.93
N LYS A 107 -16.38 1.10 -1.67
CA LYS A 107 -15.50 1.31 -0.49
C LYS A 107 -14.17 0.57 -0.62
N THR A 108 -14.23 -0.72 -0.95
CA THR A 108 -13.04 -1.56 -1.19
C THR A 108 -12.18 -1.02 -2.32
N TRP A 109 -12.80 -0.55 -3.40
CA TRP A 109 -12.08 0.02 -4.53
C TRP A 109 -11.41 1.34 -4.13
N LEU A 110 -12.11 2.23 -3.44
CA LEU A 110 -11.56 3.51 -2.95
C LEU A 110 -10.42 3.32 -1.95
N SER A 111 -10.54 2.37 -1.03
CA SER A 111 -9.45 2.04 -0.10
C SER A 111 -8.23 1.48 -0.83
N ASN A 112 -8.44 0.65 -1.86
CA ASN A 112 -7.35 0.12 -2.66
C ASN A 112 -6.71 1.19 -3.54
N ALA A 113 -7.49 2.12 -4.12
CA ALA A 113 -6.96 3.27 -4.86
C ALA A 113 -6.07 4.15 -3.97
N LEU A 114 -6.51 4.45 -2.74
CA LEU A 114 -5.69 5.15 -1.74
C LEU A 114 -4.44 4.34 -1.34
N GLY A 115 -4.56 3.03 -1.24
CA GLY A 115 -3.45 2.11 -0.96
C GLY A 115 -2.42 2.06 -2.09
N VAL A 116 -2.85 1.94 -3.34
CA VAL A 116 -2.00 1.98 -4.52
C VAL A 116 -1.29 3.33 -4.61
N GLN A 117 -2.00 4.43 -4.35
CA GLN A 117 -1.37 5.75 -4.28
C GLN A 117 -0.31 5.84 -3.18
N ALA A 118 -0.55 5.23 -2.01
CA ALA A 118 0.46 5.15 -0.95
C ALA A 118 1.67 4.30 -1.38
N CYS A 119 1.47 3.21 -2.13
CA CYS A 119 2.55 2.42 -2.73
C CYS A 119 3.36 3.23 -3.76
N ARG A 120 2.71 4.08 -4.58
CA ARG A 120 3.37 5.02 -5.51
C ARG A 120 4.26 6.03 -4.78
N GLN A 121 3.93 6.34 -3.53
CA GLN A 121 4.76 7.15 -2.61
C GLN A 121 5.76 6.29 -1.81
N PHE A 122 5.92 5.03 -2.18
CA PHE A 122 6.81 4.04 -1.57
C PHE A 122 6.55 3.70 -0.10
N TYR A 123 5.32 3.88 0.37
CA TYR A 123 4.89 3.34 1.66
C TYR A 123 4.50 1.86 1.53
N ASN A 124 4.78 1.07 2.57
CA ASN A 124 4.25 -0.29 2.66
C ASN A 124 2.79 -0.26 3.12
N VAL A 125 1.96 -0.99 2.38
CA VAL A 125 0.53 -1.10 2.61
C VAL A 125 0.18 -2.56 2.83
N LYS A 126 -0.87 -2.84 3.61
CA LYS A 126 -1.48 -4.17 3.69
C LYS A 126 -2.98 -4.01 3.68
N TYR A 127 -3.62 -4.74 2.79
CA TYR A 127 -5.05 -4.97 2.77
C TYR A 127 -5.36 -6.30 3.46
N ILE A 128 -6.42 -6.31 4.27
CA ILE A 128 -6.97 -7.54 4.85
C ILE A 128 -8.44 -7.29 5.22
N ARG A 129 -9.28 -8.31 5.12
CA ARG A 129 -10.65 -8.23 5.65
C ARG A 129 -10.63 -8.46 7.15
N LEU A 130 -11.48 -7.76 7.91
CA LEU A 130 -11.50 -7.89 9.37
C LEU A 130 -11.67 -9.35 9.86
N PRO A 131 -12.54 -10.19 9.27
CA PRO A 131 -12.64 -11.61 9.65
C PRO A 131 -11.32 -12.38 9.48
N GLU A 132 -10.63 -12.17 8.36
CA GLU A 132 -9.33 -12.83 8.07
C GLU A 132 -8.26 -12.41 9.08
N LEU A 133 -8.22 -11.13 9.47
CA LEU A 133 -7.31 -10.63 10.49
C LEU A 133 -7.59 -11.30 11.85
N ILE A 134 -8.86 -11.48 12.22
CA ILE A 134 -9.24 -12.15 13.46
C ILE A 134 -8.78 -13.61 13.43
N ASP A 135 -8.97 -14.30 12.32
CA ASP A 135 -8.52 -15.69 12.15
C ASP A 135 -6.99 -15.80 12.27
N GLU A 136 -6.22 -14.91 11.63
CA GLU A 136 -4.76 -14.85 11.79
C GLU A 136 -4.35 -14.63 13.25
N LEU A 137 -5.02 -13.71 13.95
CA LEU A 137 -4.72 -13.37 15.34
C LEU A 137 -5.06 -14.51 16.30
N LYS A 138 -6.17 -15.22 16.06
CA LYS A 138 -6.56 -16.41 16.83
C LYS A 138 -5.57 -17.54 16.65
N ALA A 139 -5.28 -17.90 15.40
CA ALA A 139 -4.32 -18.96 15.09
C ALA A 139 -2.98 -18.72 15.79
N ALA A 140 -2.43 -17.50 15.65
CA ALA A 140 -1.16 -17.11 16.26
C ALA A 140 -1.19 -17.07 17.81
N LYS A 141 -2.37 -16.93 18.43
CA LYS A 141 -2.53 -16.96 19.91
C LYS A 141 -2.45 -18.38 20.45
N TYR A 142 -2.98 -19.36 19.72
CA TYR A 142 -2.92 -20.77 20.11
C TYR A 142 -1.52 -21.38 19.91
N GLU A 143 -0.67 -20.73 19.12
CA GLU A 143 0.75 -21.03 19.02
C GLU A 143 1.51 -20.48 20.24
N ALA A 144 1.99 -21.38 21.12
CA ALA A 144 2.73 -21.04 22.33
C ALA A 144 4.22 -20.68 22.09
N ASP A 145 4.57 -20.19 20.90
CA ASP A 145 5.95 -19.93 20.44
C ASP A 145 6.26 -18.43 20.27
N GLY A 146 5.32 -17.56 20.65
CA GLY A 146 5.42 -16.12 20.49
C GLY A 146 4.97 -15.58 19.12
N SER A 147 4.37 -16.41 18.26
CA SER A 147 3.78 -16.01 16.97
C SER A 147 2.85 -14.82 17.09
N TYR A 148 1.98 -14.78 18.10
CA TYR A 148 1.08 -13.64 18.34
C TYR A 148 1.83 -12.30 18.42
N ARG A 149 2.93 -12.25 19.20
CA ARG A 149 3.73 -11.02 19.36
C ARG A 149 4.43 -10.63 18.07
N LYS A 150 4.92 -11.62 17.30
CA LYS A 150 5.52 -11.39 15.98
C LYS A 150 4.49 -10.81 15.00
N LEU A 151 3.27 -11.34 15.00
CA LEU A 151 2.18 -10.88 14.14
C LEU A 151 1.76 -9.44 14.47
N VAL A 152 1.54 -9.12 15.75
CA VAL A 152 1.26 -7.74 16.19
C VAL A 152 2.38 -6.79 15.78
N THR A 153 3.65 -7.22 15.92
CA THR A 153 4.81 -6.42 15.51
C THR A 153 4.86 -6.22 13.99
N LYS A 154 4.48 -7.23 13.20
CA LYS A 154 4.35 -7.13 11.74
C LYS A 154 3.32 -6.06 11.38
N TYR A 155 2.11 -6.16 11.92
CA TYR A 155 1.04 -5.18 11.66
C TYR A 155 1.40 -3.77 12.13
N ARG A 156 2.11 -3.61 13.25
CA ARG A 156 2.57 -2.29 13.72
C ARG A 156 3.49 -1.55 12.73
N LYS A 157 4.29 -2.27 11.93
CA LYS A 157 5.27 -1.69 11.00
C LYS A 157 4.69 -1.29 9.65
N ILE A 158 3.43 -1.60 9.39
CA ILE A 158 2.76 -1.31 8.12
C ILE A 158 2.34 0.16 8.11
N ARG A 159 2.85 0.97 7.17
CA ARG A 159 2.57 2.41 7.15
C ARG A 159 1.09 2.71 6.90
N VAL A 160 0.43 1.92 6.06
CA VAL A 160 -1.03 1.98 5.84
C VAL A 160 -1.65 0.59 5.95
N LEU A 161 -2.51 0.37 6.94
CA LEU A 161 -3.30 -0.85 7.05
C LEU A 161 -4.72 -0.56 6.58
N ILE A 162 -5.20 -1.30 5.59
CA ILE A 162 -6.59 -1.23 5.14
C ILE A 162 -7.32 -2.42 5.77
N LEU A 163 -8.34 -2.11 6.56
CA LEU A 163 -9.25 -3.07 7.16
C LEU A 163 -10.59 -2.96 6.45
N ASP A 164 -10.81 -3.89 5.53
CA ASP A 164 -12.09 -4.00 4.83
C ASP A 164 -13.11 -4.80 5.65
N GLU A 165 -14.39 -4.67 5.32
CA GLU A 165 -15.49 -5.35 6.02
C GLU A 165 -15.53 -5.01 7.51
N TRP A 166 -15.20 -3.76 7.86
CA TRP A 166 -15.10 -3.30 9.24
C TRP A 166 -16.47 -3.35 9.94
N LEU A 167 -16.55 -4.18 11.00
CA LEU A 167 -17.73 -4.37 11.85
C LEU A 167 -19.02 -4.72 11.07
N LEU A 168 -18.88 -5.48 9.98
CA LEU A 168 -20.03 -6.06 9.28
C LEU A 168 -20.85 -7.03 10.14
N SER A 169 -20.19 -7.66 11.10
CA SER A 169 -20.78 -8.58 12.06
C SER A 169 -20.38 -8.19 13.48
N SER A 170 -21.20 -8.56 14.45
CA SER A 170 -20.89 -8.39 15.87
C SER A 170 -19.64 -9.21 16.23
N LEU A 171 -18.66 -8.55 16.84
CA LEU A 171 -17.47 -9.22 17.36
C LEU A 171 -17.76 -9.85 18.72
N SER A 172 -17.17 -11.02 18.99
CA SER A 172 -17.12 -11.54 20.35
C SER A 172 -16.25 -10.64 21.24
N PRO A 173 -16.39 -10.70 22.58
CA PRO A 173 -15.51 -9.96 23.49
C PRO A 173 -14.03 -10.28 23.27
N GLU A 174 -13.70 -11.54 22.98
CA GLU A 174 -12.33 -11.97 22.69
C GLU A 174 -11.79 -11.37 21.39
N ASP A 175 -12.59 -11.39 20.32
CA ASP A 175 -12.22 -10.81 19.02
C ASP A 175 -12.00 -9.31 19.12
N SER A 176 -12.85 -8.63 19.88
CA SER A 176 -12.74 -7.20 20.14
C SER A 176 -11.41 -6.87 20.81
N LEU A 177 -10.95 -7.67 21.76
CA LEU A 177 -9.64 -7.49 22.40
C LEU A 177 -8.48 -7.70 21.43
N HIS A 178 -8.58 -8.67 20.52
CA HIS A 178 -7.55 -8.93 19.52
C HIS A 178 -7.42 -7.77 18.52
N VAL A 179 -8.54 -7.28 18.01
CA VAL A 179 -8.59 -6.14 17.09
C VAL A 179 -8.13 -4.87 17.79
N PHE A 180 -8.55 -4.64 19.04
CA PHE A 180 -8.12 -3.49 19.84
C PHE A 180 -6.60 -3.43 20.00
N LYS A 181 -5.94 -4.56 20.28
CA LYS A 181 -4.47 -4.63 20.37
C LYS A 181 -3.76 -4.19 19.10
N ILE A 182 -4.31 -4.51 17.93
CA ILE A 182 -3.76 -4.04 16.65
C ILE A 182 -3.96 -2.53 16.48
N ILE A 183 -5.16 -2.02 16.75
CA ILE A 183 -5.44 -0.59 16.63
C ILE A 183 -4.55 0.21 17.59
N GLU A 184 -4.47 -0.20 18.85
CA GLU A 184 -3.66 0.46 19.89
C GLU A 184 -2.18 0.50 19.50
N ALA A 185 -1.63 -0.63 19.02
CA ALA A 185 -0.24 -0.70 18.59
C ALA A 185 0.09 0.23 17.41
N ARG A 186 -0.93 0.60 16.61
CA ARG A 186 -0.80 1.45 15.42
C ARG A 186 -1.11 2.92 15.68
N LEU A 187 -1.92 3.21 16.70
CA LEU A 187 -2.38 4.55 17.04
C LEU A 187 -1.20 5.52 17.17
N LYS A 188 -1.30 6.69 16.53
CA LYS A 188 -0.26 7.75 16.50
C LYS A 188 1.11 7.33 15.92
N ASN A 189 1.24 6.14 15.34
CA ASN A 189 2.50 5.64 14.74
C ASN A 189 2.38 5.39 13.24
N THR A 190 1.19 4.95 12.80
CA THR A 190 0.88 4.57 11.41
C THR A 190 -0.60 4.82 11.13
N SER A 191 -1.01 4.84 9.86
CA SER A 191 -2.39 5.16 9.49
C SER A 191 -3.20 3.92 9.14
N THR A 192 -4.48 3.93 9.46
CA THR A 192 -5.41 2.82 9.17
C THR A 192 -6.60 3.35 8.39
N ILE A 193 -6.98 2.64 7.33
CA ILE A 193 -8.18 2.91 6.54
C ILE A 193 -9.21 1.85 6.91
N PHE A 194 -10.39 2.27 7.33
CA PHE A 194 -11.50 1.39 7.71
C PHE A 194 -12.60 1.49 6.66
N CYS A 195 -13.06 0.36 6.12
CA CYS A 195 -14.23 0.32 5.25
C CYS A 195 -15.44 -0.20 6.03
N ALA A 196 -16.28 0.72 6.50
CA ALA A 196 -17.41 0.42 7.35
C ALA A 196 -18.75 0.58 6.60
N PHE A 197 -19.77 -0.09 7.11
CA PHE A 197 -21.13 -0.02 6.57
C PHE A 197 -21.92 1.04 7.33
N MET A 198 -22.67 1.86 6.58
CA MET A 198 -23.62 2.79 7.18
C MET A 198 -24.95 2.03 7.35
N HIS A 199 -25.42 1.93 8.60
CA HIS A 199 -26.73 1.39 8.95
C HIS A 199 -27.82 2.43 8.76
#